data_AF-A0A832TVP7-F1
#
_entry.id   AF-A0A832TVP7-F1
#
_cell.length_a   1.000
_cell.length_b   1.000
_cell.length_c   1.000
_cell.angle_alpha   90.00
_cell.angle_beta   90.00
_cell.angle_gamma   90.00
#
_symmetry.space_group_name_H-M   'P 1'
#
loop_
_entity.id
_entity.type
_entity.pdbx_description
1 polymer ?
#
loop_
_entity_poly.entity_id
_entity_poly.type
_entity_poly.pdbx_seq_one_letter_code
_entity_poly.pdbx_strand_id
1 'polypeptide(L)'
;MMTLMGIFKSVDGGITRPRLKDELEYAIWKITGLSIPYNEHVIPHLSQEIARKTGEDPGEVSMRLAAQIKEIIWADLQYQFRDRAPCKKAVEHITD
;
A
#
# COMPACT_ATOMS: atom_id res chain seq x y z
N MET A 1 -8.43 -8.03 21.65
CA MET A 1 -8.17 -7.33 20.38
C MET A 1 -6.66 -7.28 20.17
N MET A 2 -6.12 -8.15 19.33
CA MET A 2 -4.68 -8.29 19.10
C MET A 2 -4.23 -7.35 17.98
N THR A 3 -3.30 -6.46 18.32
CA THR A 3 -2.59 -5.54 17.44
C THR A 3 -1.66 -6.33 16.52
N LEU A 4 -2.05 -6.55 15.26
CA LEU A 4 -1.20 -7.16 14.24
C LEU A 4 -0.34 -6.10 13.52
N MET A 5 0.38 -5.31 14.32
CA MET A 5 1.47 -4.45 13.86
C MET A 5 2.78 -5.21 14.10
N GLY A 6 3.10 -6.22 13.27
CA GLY A 6 4.14 -7.18 13.70
C GLY A 6 4.87 -8.05 12.68
N ILE A 7 4.74 -7.88 11.36
CA ILE A 7 5.46 -8.79 10.42
C ILE A 7 6.13 -8.10 9.21
N PHE A 8 6.36 -6.79 9.22
CA PHE A 8 7.28 -6.16 8.26
C PHE A 8 8.42 -5.44 8.99
N LYS A 9 9.31 -6.24 9.59
CA LYS A 9 10.67 -5.80 9.94
C LYS A 9 11.68 -6.64 9.17
N SER A 10 12.34 -6.01 8.21
CA SER A 10 13.70 -6.35 7.78
C SER A 10 14.44 -5.02 7.64
N VAL A 11 15.06 -4.54 8.72
CA VAL A 11 16.53 -4.51 8.90
C VAL A 11 17.21 -3.73 7.77
N ASP A 12 17.35 -2.41 7.98
CA ASP A 12 18.58 -1.64 7.89
C ASP A 12 18.29 -0.19 8.30
N GLY A 13 19.21 0.43 9.03
CA GLY A 13 19.06 1.74 9.68
C GLY A 13 19.06 2.94 8.72
N GLY A 14 18.10 2.98 7.80
CA GLY A 14 17.75 4.12 6.97
C GLY A 14 16.25 4.10 6.73
N ILE A 15 15.61 5.26 6.54
CA ILE A 15 14.19 5.32 6.20
C ILE A 15 14.03 4.80 4.76
N THR A 16 14.06 3.48 4.59
CA THR A 16 13.94 2.81 3.29
C THR A 16 12.53 3.02 2.79
N ARG A 17 12.40 3.72 1.67
CA ARG A 17 11.13 3.86 0.96
C ARG A 17 10.54 2.47 0.70
N PRO A 18 9.27 2.19 1.05
CA PRO A 18 8.64 0.92 0.70
C PRO A 18 8.78 0.67 -0.79
N ARG A 19 9.09 -0.56 -1.20
CA ARG A 19 9.10 -0.89 -2.62
C ARG A 19 7.65 -0.99 -3.07
N LEU A 20 7.37 -0.64 -4.33
CA LEU A 20 6.03 -0.77 -4.92
C LEU A 20 5.42 -2.16 -4.70
N LYS A 21 6.26 -3.19 -4.68
CA LYS A 21 5.85 -4.56 -4.35
C LYS A 21 5.23 -4.68 -2.96
N ASP A 22 5.87 -4.10 -1.94
CA ASP A 22 5.38 -4.17 -0.55
C ASP A 22 4.06 -3.40 -0.39
N GLU A 23 3.94 -2.26 -1.08
CA GLU A 23 2.71 -1.44 -1.10
C GLU A 23 1.55 -2.20 -1.78
N LEU A 24 1.83 -2.96 -2.84
CA LEU A 24 0.86 -3.81 -3.52
C LEU A 24 0.40 -4.97 -2.63
N GLU A 25 1.33 -5.67 -1.98
CA GLU A 25 1.01 -6.74 -1.03
C GLU A 25 0.17 -6.22 0.14
N TYR A 26 0.52 -5.04 0.67
CA TYR A 26 -0.26 -4.36 1.70
C TYR A 26 -1.68 -4.02 1.20
N ALA A 27 -1.83 -3.43 0.02
CA ALA A 27 -3.14 -3.10 -0.53
C ALA A 27 -4.02 -4.33 -0.76
N ILE A 28 -3.44 -5.43 -1.28
CA ILE A 28 -4.15 -6.71 -1.46
C ILE A 28 -4.62 -7.25 -0.10
N TRP A 29 -3.76 -7.22 0.91
CA TRP A 29 -4.14 -7.63 2.26
C TRP A 29 -5.26 -6.74 2.84
N LYS A 30 -5.21 -5.42 2.63
CA LYS A 30 -6.27 -4.51 3.09
C LYS A 30 -7.63 -4.79 2.44
N ILE A 31 -7.65 -5.21 1.18
CA ILE A 31 -8.88 -5.49 0.43
C ILE A 31 -9.42 -6.89 0.76
N THR A 32 -8.55 -7.89 0.76
CA THR A 32 -8.96 -9.30 0.80
C THR A 32 -8.81 -9.96 2.17
N GLY A 33 -8.04 -9.35 3.09
CA GLY A 33 -7.61 -9.95 4.35
C GLY A 33 -6.52 -11.02 4.18
N LEU A 34 -6.09 -11.32 2.95
CA LEU A 34 -5.14 -12.39 2.66
C LEU A 34 -3.72 -11.82 2.51
N SER A 35 -2.77 -12.44 3.21
CA SER A 35 -1.34 -12.12 3.06
C SER A 35 -0.77 -12.96 1.92
N ILE A 36 -0.79 -12.42 0.70
CA ILE A 36 -0.33 -13.11 -0.52
C ILE A 36 0.88 -12.36 -1.08
N PRO A 37 2.00 -13.06 -1.37
CA PRO A 37 3.11 -12.42 -2.06
C PRO A 37 2.70 -11.97 -3.46
N TYR A 38 3.01 -10.73 -3.81
CA TYR A 38 2.58 -10.15 -5.06
C TYR A 38 3.34 -10.77 -6.24
N ASN A 39 2.57 -11.11 -7.28
CA ASN A 39 3.03 -11.41 -8.63
C ASN A 39 1.98 -10.92 -9.63
N GLU A 40 2.34 -10.89 -10.92
CA GLU A 40 1.49 -10.39 -12.01
C GLU A 40 0.15 -11.13 -12.17
N HIS A 41 0.02 -12.35 -11.65
CA HIS A 41 -1.20 -13.15 -11.75
C HIS A 41 -2.17 -12.96 -10.58
N VAL A 42 -1.77 -12.27 -9.51
CA VAL A 42 -2.61 -12.11 -8.31
C VAL A 42 -3.89 -11.32 -8.63
N ILE A 43 -3.76 -10.19 -9.34
CA ILE A 43 -4.92 -9.35 -9.67
C ILE A 43 -5.90 -10.06 -10.62
N PRO A 44 -5.45 -10.65 -11.75
CA PRO A 44 -6.32 -11.45 -12.60
C PRO A 44 -7.02 -12.59 -11.85
N HIS A 45 -6.28 -13.34 -11.02
CA HIS A 45 -6.83 -14.47 -10.28
C HIS A 45 -7.89 -14.05 -9.25
N LEU A 46 -7.61 -13.02 -8.45
CA LEU A 46 -8.58 -12.46 -7.51
C LEU A 46 -9.82 -11.94 -8.21
N SER A 47 -9.65 -11.31 -9.38
CA SER A 47 -10.77 -10.77 -10.16
C SER A 47 -11.67 -11.88 -10.68
N GLN A 48 -11.09 -12.98 -11.17
CA GLN A 48 -11.82 -14.17 -11.58
C GLN A 48 -12.57 -14.82 -10.41
N GLU A 49 -11.93 -14.94 -9.26
CA GLU A 49 -12.56 -15.54 -8.06
C GLU A 49 -13.72 -14.70 -7.53
N ILE A 50 -13.57 -13.37 -7.53
CA ILE A 50 -14.64 -12.45 -7.13
C ILE A 50 -15.79 -12.50 -8.15
N ALA A 51 -15.49 -12.36 -9.44
CA ALA A 51 -16.47 -12.44 -10.53
C ALA A 51 -17.25 -13.76 -10.49
N ARG A 52 -16.59 -14.89 -10.22
CA ARG A 52 -17.24 -16.20 -10.07
C ARG A 52 -18.23 -16.24 -8.90
N LYS A 53 -17.94 -15.52 -7.81
CA LYS A 53 -18.80 -15.47 -6.62
C LYS A 53 -19.95 -14.48 -6.77
N THR A 54 -19.74 -13.37 -7.47
CA THR A 54 -20.73 -12.29 -7.61
C THR A 54 -21.56 -12.36 -8.90
N GLY A 55 -21.09 -13.10 -9.90
CA GLY A 55 -21.68 -13.13 -11.24
C GLY A 55 -21.33 -11.90 -12.09
N GLU A 56 -20.39 -11.06 -11.65
CA GLU A 56 -19.92 -9.86 -12.37
C GLU A 56 -18.95 -10.21 -13.51
N ASP A 57 -18.71 -9.26 -14.42
CA ASP A 57 -17.67 -9.40 -15.45
C ASP A 57 -16.27 -9.33 -14.81
N PRO A 58 -15.37 -10.30 -15.09
CA PRO A 58 -14.03 -10.32 -14.50
C PRO A 58 -13.17 -9.12 -14.91
N GLY A 59 -13.40 -8.53 -16.09
CA GLY A 59 -12.73 -7.31 -16.54
C GLY A 59 -13.15 -6.10 -15.71
N GLU A 60 -14.45 -5.94 -15.47
CA GLU A 60 -15.00 -4.89 -14.60
C GLU A 60 -14.49 -5.02 -13.16
N VAL A 61 -14.51 -6.24 -12.61
CA VAL A 61 -13.96 -6.53 -11.28
C VAL A 61 -12.47 -6.18 -11.23
N SER A 62 -11.70 -6.51 -12.26
CA SER A 62 -10.27 -6.20 -12.31
C SER A 62 -10.01 -4.70 -12.34
N MET A 63 -10.78 -3.93 -13.10
CA MET A 63 -10.66 -2.47 -13.14
C MET A 63 -10.98 -1.84 -11.77
N ARG A 64 -12.06 -2.31 -11.13
CA ARG A 64 -12.44 -1.87 -9.79
C ARG A 64 -11.38 -2.22 -8.74
N LEU A 65 -10.81 -3.42 -8.81
CA LEU A 65 -9.76 -3.87 -7.91
C LEU A 65 -8.48 -3.03 -8.07
N ALA A 66 -8.08 -2.74 -9.31
CA ALA A 66 -6.94 -1.87 -9.60
C ALA A 66 -7.15 -0.44 -9.08
N ALA A 67 -8.37 0.11 -9.22
CA ALA A 67 -8.71 1.42 -8.68
C ALA A 67 -8.58 1.47 -7.15
N GLN A 68 -9.13 0.48 -6.44
CA GLN A 68 -9.03 0.40 -4.97
C GLN A 68 -7.57 0.29 -4.50
N ILE A 69 -6.76 -0.54 -5.16
CA ILE A 69 -5.34 -0.68 -4.85
C ILE A 69 -4.63 0.66 -4.97
N LYS A 70 -4.89 1.39 -6.07
CA LYS A 70 -4.30 2.70 -6.31
C LYS A 70 -4.68 3.70 -5.21
N GLU A 71 -5.94 3.70 -4.77
CA GLU A 71 -6.41 4.59 -3.69
C GLU A 71 -5.73 4.29 -2.35
N ILE A 72 -5.56 3.01 -2.00
CA ILE A 72 -4.88 2.60 -0.77
C ILE A 72 -3.42 3.05 -0.77
N ILE A 73 -2.70 2.78 -1.87
CA ILE A 73 -1.30 3.18 -2.01
C ILE A 73 -1.19 4.70 -1.97
N TRP A 74 -2.08 5.41 -2.67
CA TRP A 74 -2.08 6.87 -2.67
C TRP A 74 -2.30 7.46 -1.27
N ALA A 75 -3.25 6.92 -0.51
CA ALA A 75 -3.52 7.35 0.86
C ALA A 75 -2.30 7.11 1.78
N ASP A 76 -1.64 5.96 1.63
CA ASP A 76 -0.45 5.62 2.40
C ASP A 76 0.74 6.54 2.07
N LEU A 77 0.98 6.80 0.79
CA LEU A 77 2.00 7.78 0.36
C LEU A 77 1.69 9.18 0.92
N GLN A 78 0.45 9.64 0.83
CA GLN A 78 0.06 10.95 1.38
C GLN A 78 0.31 11.04 2.88
N TYR A 79 0.05 9.96 3.63
CA TYR A 79 0.38 9.90 5.05
C TYR A 79 1.89 10.00 5.30
N GLN A 80 2.70 9.20 4.59
CA GLN A 80 4.15 9.23 4.71
C GLN A 80 4.77 10.59 4.35
N PHE A 81 4.25 11.28 3.32
CA PHE A 81 4.75 12.59 2.90
C PHE A 81 4.23 13.76 3.74
N ARG A 82 3.01 13.67 4.31
CA ARG A 82 2.50 14.69 5.24
C ARG A 82 3.25 14.70 6.57
N ASP A 83 3.58 13.53 7.12
CA ASP A 83 4.38 13.44 8.36
C ASP A 83 5.84 13.87 8.16
N ARG A 84 6.32 13.91 6.91
CA ARG A 84 7.62 14.50 6.54
C ARG A 84 7.54 15.99 6.23
N ALA A 85 6.68 16.76 6.91
CA ALA A 85 6.77 18.21 6.86
C ALA A 85 8.22 18.65 7.21
N PRO A 86 8.88 19.48 6.39
CA PRO A 86 10.27 19.81 6.59
C PRO A 86 10.45 20.48 7.95
N CYS A 87 11.50 20.07 8.68
CA CYS A 87 11.92 20.72 9.90
C CYS A 87 12.10 22.22 9.62
N LYS A 88 11.17 23.06 10.08
CA LYS A 88 11.32 24.54 10.12
C LYS A 88 12.30 24.94 11.24
N LYS A 89 13.52 24.41 11.22
CA LYS A 89 14.59 24.82 12.15
C LYS A 89 15.94 24.81 11.45
N ALA A 90 16.22 25.89 10.71
CA ALA A 90 17.56 26.43 10.52
C ALA A 90 17.49 27.74 9.71
N VAL A 91 16.70 28.73 10.17
CA VAL A 91 16.90 30.13 9.75
C VAL A 91 16.74 31.01 10.99
N GLU A 92 17.56 30.77 12.01
CA GLU A 92 17.87 31.76 13.03
C GLU A 92 19.38 31.70 13.26
N HIS A 93 20.01 32.89 13.22
CA HIS A 93 21.43 33.19 13.41
C HIS A 93 22.37 32.96 12.21
N ILE A 94 22.32 33.88 11.24
CA ILE A 94 23.51 34.69 10.92
C ILE A 94 23.01 36.14 10.76
N THR A 95 23.15 36.92 11.82
CA THR A 95 23.18 38.38 11.76
C THR A 95 24.47 38.77 12.46
N ASP A 96 25.47 39.13 11.67
CA ASP A 96 26.56 40.01 12.07
C ASP A 96 26.56 41.18 11.08
#